data_AF-A0A960CWT7-F1
#
_entry.id   AF-A0A960CWT7-F1
#
_cell.length_a   1.000
_cell.length_b   1.000
_cell.length_c   1.000
_cell.angle_alpha   90.00
_cell.angle_beta   90.00
_cell.angle_gamma   90.00
#
_symmetry.space_group_name_H-M   'P 1'
#
loop_
_entity.id
_entity.type
_entity.pdbx_description
1 polymer ?
#
loop_
_entity_poly.entity_id
_entity_poly.type
_entity_poly.pdbx_seq_one_letter_code
_entity_poly.pdbx_strand_id
1 'polypeptide(L)' 'LEAGQVIEVSARKADGEPRRFKTISRLDSPVDLRYYENGGILHTVLRDIMRREAENEGV' A
#
# COMPACT_ATOMS: atom_id res chain seq x y z
N LEU A 1 -8.37 -3.40 -2.91
CA LEU A 1 -8.08 -1.98 -2.63
C LEU A 1 -8.13 -1.23 -3.95
N GLU A 2 -8.58 0.02 -3.93
CA GLU A 2 -8.59 0.88 -5.12
C GLU A 2 -7.73 2.12 -4.91
N ALA A 3 -7.19 2.66 -6.00
CA ALA A 3 -6.37 3.86 -5.95
C ALA A 3 -7.24 5.06 -5.57
N GLY A 4 -6.75 5.93 -4.68
CA GLY A 4 -7.50 7.08 -4.19
C GLY A 4 -8.77 6.72 -3.42
N GLN A 5 -8.86 5.50 -2.86
CA GLN A 5 -10.06 5.05 -2.15
C GLN A 5 -10.43 5.98 -0.98
N VAL A 6 -11.72 6.29 -0.86
CA VAL A 6 -12.26 7.00 0.31
C VAL A 6 -12.27 6.05 1.51
N ILE A 7 -11.62 6.45 2.60
CA ILE A 7 -11.52 5.67 3.84
C ILE A 7 -12.11 6.46 5.01
N GLU A 8 -12.68 5.76 5.99
CA GLU A 8 -13.04 6.36 7.28
C GLU A 8 -11.80 6.33 8.20
N VAL A 9 -11.46 7.48 8.77
CA VAL A 9 -10.36 7.62 9.73
C VAL A 9 -10.90 8.02 11.09
N SER A 10 -10.25 7.56 12.15
CA SER A 10 -10.53 7.93 13.53
C SER A 10 -9.35 8.72 14.09
N ALA A 11 -9.58 9.98 14.48
CA ALA A 11 -8.58 10.84 15.10
C ALA A 11 -8.91 11.06 16.58
N ARG A 12 -7.94 10.83 17.46
CA ARG A 12 -8.08 11.00 18.90
C ARG A 12 -7.17 12.13 19.41
N LYS A 13 -7.74 13.05 20.18
CA LYS A 13 -6.96 14.01 20.98
C LYS A 13 -6.44 13.31 22.24
N ALA A 14 -5.32 13.76 22.78
CA ALA A 14 -4.68 13.13 23.95
C ALA A 14 -5.64 12.89 25.15
N ASP A 15 -6.67 13.73 25.28
CA ASP A 15 -7.62 13.78 26.38
C ASP A 15 -9.09 13.61 25.95
N GLY A 16 -9.37 13.30 24.68
CA GLY A 16 -10.73 13.41 24.13
C GLY A 16 -11.27 12.15 23.44
N GLU A 17 -12.59 12.19 23.20
CA GLU A 17 -13.31 11.19 22.41
C GLU A 17 -12.82 11.17 20.94
N PRO A 18 -12.78 9.98 20.30
CA PRO A 18 -12.36 9.84 18.91
C PRO A 18 -13.37 10.48 17.95
N ARG A 19 -12.86 11.25 17.00
CA ARG A 19 -13.63 11.84 15.90
C ARG A 19 -13.46 11.01 14.64
N ARG A 20 -14.57 10.61 14.02
CA ARG A 20 -14.58 9.88 12.75
C ARG A 20 -14.93 10.80 11.58
N PHE A 21 -14.19 10.68 10.48
CA PHE A 21 -14.45 11.42 9.24
C PHE A 21 -13.90 10.67 8.03
N LYS A 22 -14.34 11.03 6.83
CA LYS A 22 -13.88 10.43 5.58
C LYS A 22 -12.67 11.20 5.02
N THR A 23 -11.70 10.48 4.46
CA THR A 23 -10.55 11.02 3.74
C THR A 23 -10.27 10.24 2.47
N ILE A 24 -9.49 10.81 1.55
CA ILE A 24 -9.00 10.14 0.35
C ILE A 24 -7.62 9.54 0.67
N SER A 25 -7.43 8.25 0.42
CA SER A 25 -6.12 7.59 0.52
C SER A 25 -5.13 8.15 -0.50
N ARG A 26 -3.86 8.32 -0.11
CA ARG A 26 -2.78 8.79 -0.99
C ARG A 26 -2.06 7.66 -1.75
N LEU A 27 -2.64 6.45 -1.75
CA LEU A 27 -2.26 5.42 -2.71
C LEU A 27 -2.91 5.80 -4.04
N ASP A 28 -2.28 6.72 -4.76
CA ASP A 28 -2.87 7.44 -5.88
C ASP A 28 -2.86 6.61 -7.18
N SER A 29 -2.10 5.52 -7.23
CA SER A 29 -1.94 4.68 -8.42
C SER A 29 -2.00 3.18 -8.14
N PRO A 30 -2.22 2.34 -9.17
CA PRO A 30 -2.12 0.88 -9.03
C PRO A 30 -0.76 0.39 -8.53
N VAL A 31 0.33 1.11 -8.85
CA VAL A 31 1.67 0.74 -8.39
C VAL A 31 1.85 1.00 -6.89
N ASP A 32 1.24 2.07 -6.35
CA ASP A 32 1.27 2.35 -4.91
C ASP A 32 0.55 1.26 -4.11
N LEU A 33 -0.59 0.79 -4.61
CA LEU A 33 -1.31 -0.34 -4.02
C LEU A 33 -0.44 -1.60 -3.99
N ARG A 34 0.20 -1.91 -5.11
CA ARG A 34 1.08 -3.07 -5.22
C ARG A 34 2.23 -2.99 -4.21
N TYR A 35 2.85 -1.83 -4.06
CA TYR A 35 3.91 -1.63 -3.07
C TYR A 35 3.38 -1.76 -1.64
N TYR A 36 2.23 -1.17 -1.34
CA TYR A 36 1.60 -1.28 -0.01
C TYR A 36 1.32 -2.74 0.36
N GLU A 37 0.71 -3.51 -0.54
CA GLU A 37 0.39 -4.93 -0.33
C GLU A 37 1.63 -5.81 -0.18
N ASN A 38 2.73 -5.44 -0.83
CA ASN A 38 3.99 -6.19 -0.76
C ASN A 38 4.92 -5.73 0.37
N GLY A 39 4.50 -4.79 1.22
CA GLY A 39 5.26 -4.30 2.36
C GLY A 39 6.29 -3.21 2.02
N GLY A 40 6.20 -2.62 0.83
CA GLY A 40 7.01 -1.49 0.38
C GLY A 40 7.67 -1.71 -0.99
N ILE A 41 8.19 -0.63 -1.56
CA ILE A 41 8.83 -0.66 -2.88
C ILE A 41 10.02 -1.62 -2.94
N LEU A 42 10.89 -1.62 -1.92
CA LEU A 42 12.09 -2.45 -1.90
C LEU A 42 11.75 -3.94 -1.96
N HIS A 43 10.83 -4.40 -1.12
CA HIS A 43 10.41 -5.81 -1.12
C HIS A 43 9.79 -6.22 -2.45
N THR A 44 8.98 -5.34 -3.03
CA THR A 44 8.33 -5.60 -4.31
C THR A 44 9.34 -5.79 -5.43
N VAL A 45 10.30 -4.86 -5.54
CA VAL A 45 11.33 -4.88 -6.59
C VAL A 45 12.27 -6.07 -6.43
N LEU A 46 12.71 -6.39 -5.21
CA LEU A 46 13.58 -7.55 -4.99
C LEU A 46 12.90 -8.87 -5.40
N ARG A 47 11.62 -9.05 -5.04
CA ARG A 47 10.84 -10.23 -5.47
C ARG A 47 10.69 -10.29 -6.98
N ASP A 48 10.51 -9.15 -7.65
CA ASP A 48 10.42 -9.09 -9.10
C ASP A 48 11.74 -9.47 -9.77
N ILE A 49 12.87 -9.01 -9.24
CA ILE A 49 14.19 -9.39 -9.72
C ILE A 49 14.38 -10.89 -9.60
N MET A 50 14.15 -11.47 -8.41
CA MET A 50 14.30 -12.91 -8.20
C MET A 50 13.38 -13.75 -9.10
N ARG A 51 12.15 -13.29 -9.35
CA ARG A 51 11.22 -13.97 -10.25
C ARG A 51 11.72 -13.94 -11.69
N ARG A 52 12.17 -12.78 -12.17
CA ARG A 52 12.73 -12.62 -13.52
C ARG A 52 14.00 -13.46 -13.71
N GLU A 53 14.82 -13.58 -12.66
CA GLU A 53 15.99 -14.46 -12.68
C GLU A 53 15.58 -15.93 -12.80
N ALA A 54 14.62 -16.40 -11.99
CA ALA A 54 14.10 -17.77 -12.09
C ALA A 54 13.48 -18.09 -13.47
N GLU A 55 12.73 -17.15 -14.04
CA GLU A 55 12.14 -17.28 -15.38
C GLU A 55 13.21 -17.34 -16.49
N ASN A 56 14.28 -16.54 -16.37
CA ASN A 56 15.40 -16.55 -17.31
C ASN A 56 16.25 -17.82 -17.21
N GLU A 57 16.31 -18.44 -16.03
CA GLU A 57 17.02 -19.70 -15.79
C GLU A 57 16.20 -20.94 -16.20
N GLY A 58 14.97 -20.78 -16.68
CA GLY A 58 14.16 -21.84 -17.26
C GLY A 58 13.66 -22.88 -16.25
N VAL A 59 13.52 -22.50 -14.98
CA VAL A 59 12.86 -23.30 -13.93
C VAL A 59 11.34 -23.20 -14.04
#